data_AF-A0A8H3E1H4-F1
#
_entry.id   AF-A0A8H3E1H4-F1
#
_cell.length_a   1.000
_cell.length_b   1.000
_cell.length_c   1.000
_cell.angle_alpha   90.00
_cell.angle_beta   90.00
_cell.angle_gamma   90.00
#
_symmetry.space_group_name_H-M   'P 1'
#
loop_
_entity.id
_entity.type
_entity.pdbx_description
1 polymer ?
#
loop_
_entity_poly.entity_id
_entity_poly.type
_entity_poly.pdbx_seq_one_letter_code
_entity_poly.pdbx_strand_id
1 'polypeptide(L)'
;MSDHEMQVDEVPKDKGKEKEENFRDDTLPWVEKYRPVTLSDVVSHHDITSTIERFIEKNRLPHLLFYGPPGTGKTSTIVAVARRIYGNDYKKQILELNASDDRGIEVVREQIKQFAETRTLFNKGFKLIILDEADMMTQAAQAALRRVIEQYTRNVRFCIICNYVNKITPAIQSRCTRFRFSPLPIPEVQKRVDVVIESEKVNITPEGKDALLKLSRGDMRRALNVLQACHAAYDRIDESAIYTCTGNPHPSDIETLVNSMMSDDFGTSYQ
;
A
#
# COMPACT_ATOMS: atom_id res chain seq x y z
N MET A 1 -44.54 7.41 60.10
CA MET A 1 -44.49 5.94 60.10
C MET A 1 -45.26 5.51 58.86
N SER A 2 -44.65 5.15 57.74
CA SER A 2 -43.41 4.41 57.54
C SER A 2 -42.76 4.80 56.21
N ASP A 3 -41.45 4.99 56.26
CA ASP A 3 -40.56 5.12 55.10
C ASP A 3 -40.57 3.82 54.26
N HIS A 4 -40.61 3.98 52.95
CA HIS A 4 -40.21 2.93 52.00
C HIS A 4 -39.26 3.58 50.99
N GLU A 5 -37.97 3.35 51.22
CA GLU A 5 -36.89 3.63 50.27
C GLU A 5 -37.10 2.78 49.01
N MET A 6 -37.24 3.43 47.85
CA MET A 6 -37.10 2.77 46.55
C MET A 6 -35.62 2.79 46.17
N GLN A 7 -35.00 1.61 46.13
CA GLN A 7 -33.67 1.39 45.56
C GLN A 7 -33.66 1.83 44.10
N VAL A 8 -32.68 2.66 43.74
CA VAL A 8 -32.39 3.05 42.36
C VAL A 8 -31.45 1.99 41.79
N ASP A 9 -31.96 1.12 40.92
CA ASP A 9 -31.13 0.18 40.17
C ASP A 9 -30.15 0.94 39.26
N GLU A 10 -28.85 0.70 39.45
CA GLU A 10 -27.79 1.21 38.59
C GLU A 10 -27.94 0.67 37.16
N VAL A 11 -28.05 1.57 36.19
CA VAL A 11 -27.95 1.24 34.76
C VAL A 11 -26.52 0.72 34.46
N PRO A 12 -26.34 -0.46 33.86
CA PRO A 12 -25.01 -0.95 33.53
C PRO A 12 -24.36 -0.06 32.46
N LYS A 13 -23.25 0.58 32.83
CA LYS A 13 -22.38 1.31 31.89
C LYS A 13 -21.61 0.33 31.01
N ASP A 14 -21.62 0.67 29.72
CA ASP A 14 -20.54 0.48 28.74
C ASP A 14 -20.25 -0.96 28.25
N LYS A 15 -20.95 -1.36 27.19
CA LYS A 15 -20.55 -2.42 26.23
C LYS A 15 -20.69 -1.96 24.76
N GLY A 16 -20.68 -0.65 24.53
CA GLY A 16 -20.95 -0.06 23.22
C GLY A 16 -19.71 0.13 22.34
N LYS A 17 -18.55 0.43 22.95
CA LYS A 17 -17.34 0.81 22.20
C LYS A 17 -16.61 -0.37 21.54
N GLU A 18 -16.56 -1.54 22.17
CA GLU A 18 -15.86 -2.71 21.61
C GLU A 18 -16.58 -3.33 20.40
N LYS A 19 -17.91 -3.19 20.32
CA LYS A 19 -18.70 -3.72 19.19
C LYS A 19 -18.62 -2.84 17.95
N GLU A 20 -18.49 -1.52 18.11
CA GLU A 20 -18.39 -0.59 16.97
C GLU A 20 -17.02 -0.62 16.28
N GLU A 21 -15.93 -0.87 17.01
CA GLU A 21 -14.59 -1.02 16.39
C GLU A 21 -14.48 -2.33 15.59
N ASN A 22 -15.00 -3.45 16.12
CA ASN A 22 -14.99 -4.73 15.42
C ASN A 22 -15.85 -4.74 14.13
N PHE A 23 -16.98 -4.01 14.11
CA PHE A 23 -17.83 -3.94 12.91
C PHE A 23 -17.18 -3.21 11.73
N ARG A 24 -16.20 -2.32 12.00
CA ARG A 24 -15.50 -1.60 10.93
C ARG A 24 -14.45 -2.46 10.24
N ASP A 25 -13.83 -3.39 10.95
CA ASP A 25 -12.68 -4.16 10.45
C ASP A 25 -13.08 -5.31 9.51
N ASP A 26 -14.30 -5.87 9.67
CA ASP A 26 -14.80 -6.96 8.82
C ASP A 26 -15.24 -6.51 7.42
N THR A 27 -15.48 -5.22 7.21
CA THR A 27 -15.90 -4.68 5.91
C THR A 27 -14.77 -4.09 5.08
N LEU A 28 -13.57 -4.00 5.65
CA LEU A 28 -12.42 -3.43 4.95
C LEU A 28 -11.90 -4.42 3.89
N PRO A 29 -11.56 -3.94 2.68
CA PRO A 29 -10.79 -4.72 1.72
C PRO A 29 -9.52 -5.27 2.38
N TRP A 30 -9.17 -6.53 2.10
CA TRP A 30 -8.04 -7.19 2.75
C TRP A 30 -6.70 -6.48 2.50
N VAL A 31 -6.57 -5.79 1.37
CA VAL A 31 -5.43 -4.92 1.05
C VAL A 31 -5.21 -3.84 2.13
N GLU A 32 -6.29 -3.28 2.67
CA GLU A 32 -6.25 -2.26 3.72
C GLU A 32 -6.17 -2.89 5.12
N LYS A 33 -7.01 -3.89 5.38
CA LYS A 33 -7.04 -4.63 6.67
C LYS A 33 -5.67 -5.19 7.02
N TYR A 34 -4.98 -5.77 6.05
CA TYR A 34 -3.65 -6.36 6.20
C TYR A 34 -2.52 -5.44 5.71
N ARG A 35 -2.75 -4.12 5.59
CA ARG A 35 -1.68 -3.18 5.25
C ARG A 35 -0.62 -3.16 6.37
N PRO A 36 0.68 -3.33 6.06
CA PRO A 36 1.75 -3.28 7.06
C PRO A 36 1.69 -2.01 7.94
N VAL A 37 1.77 -2.20 9.26
CA VAL A 37 1.64 -1.09 10.21
C VAL A 37 3.01 -0.53 10.60
N THR A 38 3.97 -1.42 10.77
CA THR A 38 5.34 -1.14 11.20
C THR A 38 6.34 -1.46 10.09
N LEU A 39 7.57 -0.96 10.22
CA LEU A 39 8.66 -1.27 9.27
C LEU A 39 9.05 -2.74 9.28
N SER A 40 8.91 -3.42 10.43
CA SER A 40 9.11 -4.85 10.57
C SER A 40 8.04 -5.68 9.85
N ASP A 41 6.84 -5.14 9.67
CA ASP A 41 5.75 -5.82 8.95
C ASP A 41 5.92 -5.74 7.42
N VAL A 42 6.83 -4.89 6.94
CA VAL A 42 7.15 -4.81 5.52
C VAL A 42 8.00 -6.03 5.17
N VAL A 43 7.33 -7.01 4.57
CA VAL A 43 7.84 -8.36 4.31
C VAL A 43 9.05 -8.37 3.35
N SER A 44 9.33 -7.27 2.65
CA SER A 44 10.40 -7.20 1.65
C SER A 44 11.28 -5.97 1.78
N HIS A 45 12.39 -5.99 1.04
CA HIS A 45 13.33 -4.88 0.89
C HIS A 45 14.04 -4.49 2.20
N HIS A 46 14.55 -5.47 2.95
CA HIS A 46 15.31 -5.24 4.20
C HIS A 46 16.46 -4.24 4.04
N ASP A 47 17.12 -4.20 2.88
CA ASP A 47 18.18 -3.21 2.61
C ASP A 47 17.64 -1.77 2.56
N ILE A 48 16.43 -1.59 2.04
CA ILE A 48 15.75 -0.29 1.97
C ILE A 48 15.31 0.12 3.37
N THR A 49 14.59 -0.74 4.08
CA THR A 49 14.09 -0.45 5.43
C THR A 49 15.23 -0.19 6.39
N SER A 50 16.28 -1.02 6.41
CA SER A 50 17.46 -0.80 7.26
C SER A 50 18.20 0.49 6.94
N THR A 51 18.26 0.90 5.68
CA THR A 51 18.89 2.18 5.29
C THR A 51 18.06 3.37 5.76
N ILE A 52 16.74 3.28 5.63
CA ILE A 52 15.83 4.31 6.14
C ILE A 52 15.89 4.39 7.66
N GLU A 53 15.93 3.25 8.37
CA GLU A 53 16.08 3.20 9.83
C GLU A 53 17.36 3.91 10.27
N ARG A 54 18.50 3.63 9.62
CA ARG A 54 19.76 4.35 9.89
C ARG A 54 19.65 5.85 9.66
N PHE A 55 18.86 6.32 8.69
CA PHE A 55 18.62 7.75 8.48
C PHE A 55 17.76 8.38 9.58
N ILE A 56 16.77 7.64 10.07
CA ILE A 56 15.89 8.07 11.18
C ILE A 56 16.71 8.17 12.47
N GLU A 57 17.49 7.14 12.81
CA GLU A 57 18.34 7.10 14.01
C GLU A 57 19.36 8.25 14.05
N LYS A 58 19.93 8.58 12.88
CA LYS A 58 20.86 9.71 12.74
C LYS A 58 20.17 11.08 12.64
N ASN A 59 18.84 11.13 12.74
CA ASN A 59 18.01 12.32 12.55
C ASN A 59 18.36 13.10 11.26
N ARG A 60 18.63 12.36 10.18
CA ARG A 60 19.17 12.86 8.91
C ARG A 60 18.42 12.27 7.71
N LEU A 61 17.09 12.15 7.84
CA LEU A 61 16.25 11.69 6.73
C LEU A 61 16.35 12.68 5.56
N PRO A 62 16.78 12.25 4.35
CA PRO A 62 16.76 13.10 3.16
C PRO A 62 15.35 13.17 2.55
N HIS A 63 15.18 13.90 1.45
CA HIS A 63 14.01 13.68 0.59
C HIS A 63 14.10 12.29 -0.05
N LEU A 64 12.98 11.61 -0.19
CA LEU A 64 12.90 10.23 -0.64
C LEU A 64 12.17 10.16 -1.99
N LEU A 65 12.64 9.29 -2.87
CA LEU A 65 11.96 8.93 -4.11
C LEU A 65 11.80 7.41 -4.16
N PHE A 66 10.58 6.93 -3.94
CA PHE A 66 10.23 5.52 -4.01
C PHE A 66 9.66 5.22 -5.40
N TYR A 67 10.23 4.22 -6.07
CA TYR A 67 9.79 3.86 -7.41
C TYR A 67 9.79 2.35 -7.65
N GLY A 68 8.86 1.88 -8.48
CA GLY A 68 8.74 0.46 -8.81
C GLY A 68 7.30 0.05 -9.13
N PRO A 69 7.06 -1.22 -9.48
CA PRO A 69 5.72 -1.73 -9.80
C PRO A 69 4.69 -1.50 -8.68
N PRO A 70 3.38 -1.53 -8.99
CA PRO A 70 2.33 -1.49 -7.97
C PRO A 70 2.42 -2.68 -7.01
N GLY A 71 1.84 -2.53 -5.82
CA GLY A 71 1.75 -3.62 -4.84
C GLY A 71 3.08 -4.09 -4.22
N THR A 72 4.16 -3.35 -4.42
CA THR A 72 5.50 -3.65 -3.86
C THR A 72 5.76 -3.02 -2.49
N GLY A 73 4.78 -2.32 -1.90
CA GLY A 73 4.87 -1.78 -0.54
C GLY A 73 5.41 -0.35 -0.41
N LYS A 74 5.51 0.43 -1.50
CA LYS A 74 5.99 1.82 -1.49
C LYS A 74 5.25 2.72 -0.49
N THR A 75 3.92 2.83 -0.64
CA THR A 75 3.05 3.65 0.20
C THR A 75 3.01 3.12 1.64
N SER A 76 2.90 1.80 1.82
CA SER A 76 2.93 1.16 3.13
C SER A 76 4.24 1.45 3.88
N THR A 77 5.37 1.43 3.18
CA THR A 77 6.70 1.70 3.78
C THR A 77 6.77 3.12 4.31
N ILE A 78 6.39 4.15 3.54
CA ILE A 78 6.48 5.53 4.03
C ILE A 78 5.51 5.82 5.18
N VAL A 79 4.32 5.18 5.19
CA VAL A 79 3.37 5.31 6.30
C VAL A 79 3.95 4.66 7.57
N ALA A 80 4.59 3.49 7.45
CA ALA A 80 5.30 2.86 8.55
C ALA A 80 6.48 3.72 9.06
N VAL A 81 7.24 4.34 8.15
CA VAL A 81 8.28 5.34 8.50
C VAL A 81 7.66 6.50 9.29
N ALA A 82 6.55 7.06 8.82
CA ALA A 82 5.88 8.18 9.48
C ALA A 82 5.43 7.81 10.89
N ARG A 83 4.82 6.64 11.08
CA ARG A 83 4.46 6.11 12.40
C ARG A 83 5.68 5.94 13.30
N ARG A 84 6.80 5.46 12.75
CA ARG A 84 8.05 5.32 13.51
C ARG A 84 8.63 6.66 13.96
N ILE A 85 8.58 7.69 13.12
CA ILE A 85 9.13 9.03 13.42
C ILE A 85 8.22 9.82 14.37
N TYR A 86 6.90 9.79 14.14
CA TYR A 86 5.95 10.69 14.79
C TYR A 86 5.07 10.01 15.85
N GLY A 87 5.12 8.67 15.96
CA GLY A 87 4.28 7.90 16.88
C GLY A 87 2.79 7.95 16.52
N ASN A 88 1.94 7.92 17.55
CA ASN A 88 0.48 7.84 17.40
C ASN A 88 -0.13 9.07 16.72
N ASP A 89 0.52 10.24 16.84
CA ASP A 89 0.06 11.50 16.25
C ASP A 89 0.59 11.75 14.82
N TYR A 90 1.11 10.72 14.14
CA TYR A 90 1.73 10.88 12.82
C TYR A 90 0.83 11.60 11.80
N LYS A 91 -0.48 11.37 11.84
CA LYS A 91 -1.47 12.00 10.94
C LYS A 91 -1.42 13.54 10.98
N LYS A 92 -1.01 14.14 12.10
CA LYS A 92 -0.90 15.60 12.24
C LYS A 92 0.39 16.17 11.63
N GLN A 93 1.39 15.32 11.40
CA GLN A 93 2.72 15.68 10.89
C GLN A 93 2.95 15.25 9.44
N ILE A 94 1.99 14.52 8.86
CA ILE A 94 2.02 14.13 7.45
C ILE A 94 0.96 14.87 6.65
N LEU A 95 1.29 15.17 5.39
CA LEU A 95 0.33 15.51 4.36
C LEU A 95 0.48 14.49 3.24
N GLU A 96 -0.55 13.68 3.02
CA GLU A 96 -0.61 12.71 1.92
C GLU A 96 -1.49 13.29 0.82
N LEU A 97 -0.92 13.41 -0.39
CA LEU A 97 -1.64 13.86 -1.58
C LEU A 97 -1.50 12.80 -2.66
N ASN A 98 -2.61 12.45 -3.31
CA ASN A 98 -2.59 11.63 -4.51
C ASN A 98 -2.48 12.54 -5.74
N ALA A 99 -1.32 12.50 -6.41
CA ALA A 99 -1.03 13.44 -7.49
C ALA A 99 -1.86 13.18 -8.77
N SER A 100 -2.51 12.02 -8.90
CA SER A 100 -3.39 11.69 -10.03
C SER A 100 -4.79 12.30 -9.89
N ASP A 101 -5.29 12.49 -8.67
CA ASP A 101 -6.58 13.14 -8.40
C ASP A 101 -6.41 14.67 -8.33
N ASP A 102 -5.36 15.12 -7.65
CA ASP A 102 -5.04 16.54 -7.40
C ASP A 102 -4.13 17.15 -8.49
N ARG A 103 -4.54 16.99 -9.76
CA ARG A 103 -3.71 17.35 -10.95
C ARG A 103 -3.37 18.83 -11.11
N GLY A 104 -3.95 19.70 -10.28
CA GLY A 104 -3.75 21.15 -10.35
C GLY A 104 -2.37 21.56 -9.86
N ILE A 105 -1.65 22.35 -10.68
CA ILE A 105 -0.45 23.09 -10.23
C ILE A 105 -0.75 23.90 -8.96
N GLU A 106 -1.98 24.39 -8.83
CA GLU A 106 -2.48 25.15 -7.69
C GLU A 106 -2.54 24.30 -6.43
N VAL A 107 -3.04 23.07 -6.49
CA VAL A 107 -3.13 22.18 -5.31
C VAL A 107 -1.73 21.90 -4.74
N VAL A 108 -0.79 21.58 -5.62
CA VAL A 108 0.62 21.35 -5.26
C VAL A 108 1.28 22.62 -4.72
N ARG A 109 0.90 23.81 -5.19
CA ARG A 109 1.50 25.06 -4.70
C ARG A 109 0.89 25.52 -3.40
N GLU A 110 -0.42 25.49 -3.26
CA GLU A 110 -1.13 26.12 -2.15
C GLU A 110 -1.18 25.21 -0.93
N GLN A 111 -1.62 23.94 -1.09
CA GLN A 111 -1.75 23.04 0.05
C GLN A 111 -0.39 22.67 0.64
N ILE A 112 0.59 22.35 -0.21
CA ILE A 112 1.95 22.04 0.23
C ILE A 112 2.58 23.25 0.91
N LYS A 113 2.38 24.46 0.37
CA LYS A 113 2.90 25.70 0.97
C LYS A 113 2.26 25.98 2.32
N GLN A 114 0.93 25.94 2.41
CA GLN A 114 0.21 26.16 3.68
C GLN A 114 0.66 25.16 4.75
N PHE A 115 0.78 23.89 4.38
CA PHE A 115 1.26 22.87 5.31
C PHE A 115 2.72 23.08 5.73
N ALA A 116 3.59 23.48 4.79
CA ALA A 116 5.00 23.77 5.05
C ALA A 116 5.22 25.03 5.90
N GLU A 117 4.37 26.05 5.75
CA GLU A 117 4.45 27.32 6.50
C GLU A 117 3.82 27.21 7.90
N THR A 118 2.88 26.30 8.10
CA THR A 118 2.26 26.07 9.40
C THR A 118 3.29 25.61 10.43
N ARG A 119 3.43 26.30 11.56
CA ARG A 119 4.37 25.91 12.63
C ARG A 119 3.96 24.57 13.26
N THR A 120 4.93 23.73 13.59
CA THR A 120 4.67 22.51 14.37
C THR A 120 4.34 22.93 15.81
N LEU A 121 3.06 22.83 16.19
CA LEU A 121 2.60 23.26 17.52
C LEU A 121 3.13 22.37 18.66
N PHE A 122 3.47 21.11 18.36
CA PHE A 122 3.68 20.09 19.40
C PHE A 122 4.92 19.20 19.24
N ASN A 123 5.70 19.32 18.15
CA ASN A 123 6.84 18.41 17.94
C ASN A 123 8.08 19.11 17.37
N LYS A 124 9.26 18.81 17.97
CA LYS A 124 10.57 19.21 17.44
C LYS A 124 10.91 18.28 16.28
N GLY A 125 10.90 18.78 15.05
CA GLY A 125 11.26 17.97 13.89
C GLY A 125 10.85 18.60 12.57
N PHE A 126 11.01 17.82 11.50
CA PHE A 126 10.49 18.16 10.17
C PHE A 126 9.10 17.55 9.98
N LYS A 127 8.27 18.18 9.16
CA LYS A 127 7.03 17.58 8.65
C LYS A 127 7.32 16.69 7.45
N LEU A 128 6.42 15.75 7.15
CA LEU A 128 6.55 14.87 6.00
C LEU A 128 5.42 15.11 5.00
N ILE A 129 5.76 15.25 3.73
CA ILE A 129 4.79 15.34 2.64
C ILE A 129 4.98 14.13 1.75
N ILE A 130 3.91 13.37 1.55
CA ILE A 130 3.86 12.17 0.73
C ILE A 130 3.09 12.51 -0.53
N LEU A 131 3.74 12.35 -1.68
CA LEU A 131 3.13 12.55 -2.99
C LEU A 131 3.06 11.20 -3.69
N ASP A 132 1.88 10.59 -3.70
CA ASP A 132 1.67 9.33 -4.41
C ASP A 132 1.35 9.58 -5.90
N GLU A 133 1.69 8.59 -6.74
CA GLU A 133 1.49 8.64 -8.20
C GLU A 133 2.06 9.89 -8.89
N ALA A 134 3.21 10.37 -8.41
CA ALA A 134 3.84 11.59 -8.90
C ALA A 134 4.26 11.53 -10.40
N ASP A 135 4.33 10.33 -10.98
CA ASP A 135 4.53 10.12 -12.40
C ASP A 135 3.30 10.46 -13.27
N MET A 136 2.16 10.74 -12.66
CA MET A 136 0.96 11.29 -13.31
C MET A 136 0.96 12.83 -13.33
N MET A 137 1.92 13.49 -12.67
CA MET A 137 2.03 14.95 -12.66
C MET A 137 2.50 15.51 -14.01
N THR A 138 1.94 16.65 -14.41
CA THR A 138 2.45 17.43 -15.54
C THR A 138 3.86 17.95 -15.27
N GLN A 139 4.64 18.18 -16.33
CA GLN A 139 6.00 18.73 -16.19
C GLN A 139 6.01 20.10 -15.49
N ALA A 140 4.99 20.93 -15.71
CA ALA A 140 4.84 22.22 -15.05
C ALA A 140 4.59 22.07 -13.54
N ALA A 141 3.77 21.10 -13.13
CA ALA A 141 3.55 20.78 -11.71
C ALA A 141 4.83 20.25 -11.05
N GLN A 142 5.58 19.39 -11.73
CA GLN A 142 6.88 18.92 -11.23
C GLN A 142 7.91 20.07 -11.10
N ALA A 143 7.93 21.00 -12.06
CA ALA A 143 8.80 22.18 -11.98
C ALA A 143 8.44 23.08 -10.79
N ALA A 144 7.15 23.24 -10.49
CA ALA A 144 6.68 23.94 -9.30
C ALA A 144 7.09 23.20 -8.01
N LEU A 145 6.84 21.89 -7.95
CA LEU A 145 7.19 21.03 -6.83
C LEU A 145 8.69 21.11 -6.52
N ARG A 146 9.56 21.09 -7.54
CA ARG A 146 11.02 21.25 -7.37
C ARG A 146 11.36 22.51 -6.58
N ARG A 147 10.75 23.67 -6.92
CA ARG A 147 11.00 24.94 -6.21
C ARG A 147 10.58 24.84 -4.74
N VAL A 148 9.44 24.20 -4.49
CA VAL A 148 8.89 23.99 -3.15
C VAL A 148 9.80 23.06 -2.32
N ILE A 149 10.33 21.98 -2.91
CA ILE A 149 11.30 21.09 -2.27
C ILE A 149 12.55 21.87 -1.82
N GLU A 150 13.10 22.71 -2.69
CA GLU A 150 14.30 23.53 -2.38
C GLU A 150 14.01 24.54 -1.27
N GLN A 151 12.88 25.24 -1.34
CA GLN A 151 12.53 26.31 -0.41
C GLN A 151 12.29 25.80 1.02
N TYR A 152 11.62 24.65 1.17
CA TYR A 152 11.18 24.14 2.47
C TYR A 152 12.03 22.98 3.02
N THR A 153 13.18 22.70 2.42
CA THR A 153 14.08 21.61 2.84
C THR A 153 14.56 21.71 4.30
N ARG A 154 14.46 22.88 4.96
CA ARG A 154 14.81 22.98 6.39
C ARG A 154 13.76 22.39 7.32
N ASN A 155 12.47 22.53 6.98
CA ASN A 155 11.36 22.23 7.88
C ASN A 155 10.51 21.04 7.39
N VAL A 156 10.65 20.65 6.12
CA VAL A 156 9.83 19.62 5.49
C VAL A 156 10.72 18.57 4.82
N ARG A 157 10.27 17.31 4.84
CA ARG A 157 10.78 16.23 4.02
C ARG A 157 9.71 15.78 3.05
N PHE A 158 10.11 15.48 1.83
CA PHE A 158 9.24 14.96 0.79
C PHE A 158 9.55 13.47 0.61
N CYS A 159 8.50 12.67 0.47
CA CYS A 159 8.56 11.34 -0.09
C CYS A 159 7.71 11.32 -1.35
N ILE A 160 8.37 11.13 -2.48
CA ILE A 160 7.73 11.08 -3.79
C ILE A 160 7.62 9.61 -4.17
N ILE A 161 6.42 9.16 -4.51
CA ILE A 161 6.15 7.79 -4.92
C ILE A 161 5.71 7.81 -6.38
N CYS A 162 6.25 6.88 -7.18
CA CYS A 162 5.88 6.74 -8.58
C CYS A 162 6.04 5.29 -9.04
N ASN A 163 5.44 4.93 -10.16
CA ASN A 163 5.71 3.64 -10.80
C ASN A 163 6.93 3.74 -11.74
N TYR A 164 7.03 4.84 -12.47
CA TYR A 164 8.03 5.05 -13.51
C TYR A 164 8.95 6.24 -13.20
N VAL A 165 10.18 5.95 -12.74
CA VAL A 165 11.16 6.99 -12.38
C VAL A 165 11.54 7.90 -13.56
N ASN A 166 11.51 7.40 -14.80
CA ASN A 166 11.78 8.19 -16.01
C ASN A 166 10.71 9.25 -16.30
N LYS A 167 9.50 9.14 -15.72
CA LYS A 167 8.47 10.19 -15.78
C LYS A 167 8.70 11.32 -14.77
N ILE A 168 9.64 11.14 -13.83
CA ILE A 168 10.03 12.17 -12.87
C ILE A 168 11.20 12.97 -13.43
N THR A 169 11.11 14.29 -13.42
CA THR A 169 12.15 15.18 -13.94
C THR A 169 13.51 14.95 -13.24
N PRO A 170 14.64 15.00 -13.96
CA PRO A 170 15.98 14.87 -13.36
C PRO A 170 16.25 15.86 -12.23
N ALA A 171 15.62 17.04 -12.29
CA ALA A 171 15.73 18.06 -11.27
C ALA A 171 15.13 17.62 -9.91
N ILE A 172 14.01 16.91 -9.92
CA ILE A 172 13.46 16.30 -8.69
C ILE A 172 14.34 15.12 -8.25
N GLN A 173 14.72 14.24 -9.18
CA GLN A 173 15.50 13.03 -8.87
C GLN A 173 16.82 13.36 -8.16
N SER A 174 17.52 14.41 -8.59
CA SER A 174 18.79 14.85 -8.00
C SER A 174 18.68 15.39 -6.56
N ARG A 175 17.48 15.71 -6.08
CA ARG A 175 17.23 16.21 -4.72
C ARG A 175 16.76 15.12 -3.76
N CYS A 176 16.52 13.91 -4.27
CA CYS A 176 15.95 12.81 -3.50
C CYS A 176 16.88 11.60 -3.49
N THR A 177 16.98 10.94 -2.34
CA THR A 177 17.56 9.59 -2.25
C THR A 177 16.56 8.61 -2.85
N ARG A 178 17.01 7.84 -3.84
CA ARG A 178 16.16 6.96 -4.65
C ARG A 178 16.17 5.54 -4.09
N PHE A 179 14.99 4.97 -3.92
CA PHE A 179 14.79 3.59 -3.49
C PHE A 179 13.93 2.84 -4.50
N ARG A 180 14.49 1.76 -5.05
CA ARG A 180 13.83 0.91 -6.04
C ARG A 180 13.12 -0.24 -5.34
N PHE A 181 11.80 -0.28 -5.46
CA PHE A 181 10.96 -1.39 -5.01
C PHE A 181 10.79 -2.36 -6.18
N SER A 182 11.51 -3.46 -6.17
CA SER A 182 11.30 -4.55 -7.14
C SER A 182 10.05 -5.35 -6.82
N PRO A 183 9.51 -6.14 -7.76
CA PRO A 183 8.50 -7.16 -7.44
C PRO A 183 8.95 -8.00 -6.24
N LEU A 184 7.97 -8.36 -5.41
CA LEU A 184 8.21 -9.13 -4.20
C LEU A 184 8.65 -10.55 -4.56
N PRO A 185 9.69 -11.10 -3.90
CA PRO A 185 10.02 -12.51 -4.03
C PRO A 185 8.83 -13.37 -3.62
N ILE A 186 8.55 -14.43 -4.39
CA ILE A 186 7.41 -15.33 -4.15
C ILE A 186 7.37 -15.89 -2.72
N PRO A 187 8.50 -16.28 -2.09
CA PRO A 187 8.49 -16.72 -0.69
C PRO A 187 8.00 -15.66 0.29
N GLU A 188 8.31 -14.38 0.04
CA GLU A 188 7.83 -13.27 0.88
C GLU A 188 6.34 -12.99 0.64
N VAL A 189 5.87 -13.13 -0.60
CA VAL A 189 4.42 -13.04 -0.89
C VAL A 189 3.67 -14.14 -0.16
N GLN A 190 4.17 -15.37 -0.25
CA GLN A 190 3.60 -16.55 0.38
C GLN A 190 3.46 -16.38 1.89
N LYS A 191 4.50 -15.93 2.60
CA LYS A 191 4.43 -15.71 4.05
C LYS A 191 3.28 -14.80 4.44
N ARG A 192 3.05 -13.71 3.69
CA ARG A 192 1.97 -12.78 4.01
C ARG A 192 0.60 -13.36 3.68
N VAL A 193 0.49 -14.04 2.55
CA VAL A 193 -0.74 -14.73 2.14
C VAL A 193 -1.14 -15.79 3.15
N ASP A 194 -0.18 -16.53 3.72
CA ASP A 194 -0.42 -17.55 4.75
C ASP A 194 -1.02 -16.96 6.03
N VAL A 195 -0.53 -15.80 6.48
CA VAL A 195 -1.13 -15.08 7.61
C VAL A 195 -2.60 -14.74 7.35
N VAL A 196 -2.94 -14.33 6.12
CA VAL A 196 -4.31 -13.98 5.75
C VAL A 196 -5.19 -15.22 5.65
N ILE A 197 -4.68 -16.31 5.05
CA ILE A 197 -5.39 -17.60 4.96
C ILE A 197 -5.76 -18.10 6.35
N GLU A 198 -4.82 -18.05 7.30
CA GLU A 198 -5.05 -18.50 8.68
C GLU A 198 -6.04 -17.59 9.42
N SER A 199 -5.89 -16.27 9.25
CA SER A 199 -6.74 -15.28 9.94
C SER A 199 -8.20 -15.30 9.47
N GLU A 200 -8.41 -15.41 8.16
CA GLU A 200 -9.73 -15.41 7.52
C GLU A 200 -10.30 -16.83 7.33
N LYS A 201 -9.54 -17.87 7.74
CA LYS A 201 -9.89 -19.29 7.59
C LYS A 201 -10.25 -19.67 6.14
N VAL A 202 -9.43 -19.22 5.20
CA VAL A 202 -9.64 -19.44 3.78
C VAL A 202 -9.40 -20.90 3.41
N ASN A 203 -10.39 -21.56 2.80
CA ASN A 203 -10.29 -22.93 2.32
C ASN A 203 -9.65 -22.97 0.91
N ILE A 204 -8.32 -22.90 0.86
CA ILE A 204 -7.55 -22.92 -0.39
C ILE A 204 -6.69 -24.19 -0.50
N THR A 205 -6.65 -24.78 -1.70
CA THR A 205 -5.78 -25.94 -1.96
C THR A 205 -4.33 -25.52 -2.25
N PRO A 206 -3.36 -26.42 -2.07
CA PRO A 206 -1.95 -26.14 -2.42
C PRO A 206 -1.77 -25.67 -3.87
N GLU A 207 -2.54 -26.24 -4.81
CA GLU A 207 -2.50 -25.90 -6.23
C GLU A 207 -3.09 -24.50 -6.47
N GLY A 208 -4.22 -24.17 -5.84
CA GLY A 208 -4.79 -22.83 -5.88
C GLY A 208 -3.84 -21.78 -5.31
N LYS A 209 -3.12 -22.11 -4.24
CA LYS A 209 -2.11 -21.23 -3.65
C LYS A 209 -0.93 -21.00 -4.60
N ASP A 210 -0.40 -22.04 -5.24
CA ASP A 210 0.69 -21.87 -6.23
C ASP A 210 0.23 -21.04 -7.43
N ALA A 211 -0.97 -21.30 -7.95
CA ALA A 211 -1.58 -20.52 -9.02
C ALA A 211 -1.73 -19.03 -8.65
N LEU A 212 -2.20 -18.75 -7.43
CA LEU A 212 -2.31 -17.39 -6.91
C LEU A 212 -0.95 -16.69 -6.87
N LEU A 213 0.06 -17.35 -6.31
CA LEU A 213 1.42 -16.81 -6.20
C LEU A 213 2.03 -16.54 -7.57
N LYS A 214 1.88 -17.47 -8.51
CA LYS A 214 2.33 -17.34 -9.91
C LYS A 214 1.66 -16.16 -10.62
N LEU A 215 0.34 -16.01 -10.46
CA LEU A 215 -0.43 -14.94 -11.09
C LEU A 215 -0.22 -13.58 -10.42
N SER A 216 0.17 -13.54 -9.14
CA SER A 216 0.50 -12.31 -8.44
C SER A 216 1.70 -11.57 -9.05
N ARG A 217 2.67 -12.31 -9.64
CA ARG A 217 3.92 -11.78 -10.20
C ARG A 217 4.66 -10.82 -9.24
N GLY A 218 4.59 -11.09 -7.93
CA GLY A 218 5.22 -10.27 -6.91
C GLY A 218 4.45 -8.98 -6.55
N ASP A 219 3.18 -8.85 -6.94
CA ASP A 219 2.27 -7.79 -6.51
C ASP A 219 1.38 -8.30 -5.36
N MET A 220 1.63 -7.79 -4.14
CA MET A 220 0.86 -8.17 -2.95
C MET A 220 -0.60 -7.73 -3.02
N ARG A 221 -0.86 -6.55 -3.57
CA ARG A 221 -2.23 -6.00 -3.68
C ARG A 221 -3.07 -6.91 -4.58
N ARG A 222 -2.50 -7.35 -5.70
CA ARG A 222 -3.12 -8.32 -6.60
C ARG A 222 -3.38 -9.64 -5.89
N ALA A 223 -2.39 -10.19 -5.19
CA ALA A 223 -2.55 -11.46 -4.46
C ALA A 223 -3.73 -11.40 -3.46
N LEU A 224 -3.79 -10.35 -2.64
CA LEU A 224 -4.86 -10.21 -1.64
C LEU A 224 -6.24 -9.97 -2.26
N ASN A 225 -6.33 -9.16 -3.31
CA ASN A 225 -7.60 -8.92 -4.00
C ASN A 225 -8.16 -10.20 -4.63
N VAL A 226 -7.31 -11.01 -5.27
CA VAL A 226 -7.73 -12.28 -5.88
C VAL A 226 -8.14 -13.28 -4.82
N LEU A 227 -7.38 -13.40 -3.74
CA LEU A 227 -7.71 -14.30 -2.63
C LEU A 227 -9.04 -13.90 -1.98
N GLN A 228 -9.27 -12.61 -1.74
CA GLN A 228 -10.52 -12.10 -1.17
C GLN A 228 -11.72 -12.38 -2.10
N ALA A 229 -11.56 -12.13 -3.40
CA ALA A 229 -12.61 -12.38 -4.38
C ALA A 229 -12.94 -13.89 -4.48
N CYS A 230 -11.93 -14.75 -4.47
CA CYS A 230 -12.14 -16.20 -4.51
C CYS A 230 -12.80 -16.71 -3.23
N HIS A 231 -12.40 -16.20 -2.06
CA HIS A 231 -13.01 -16.56 -0.78
C HIS A 231 -14.49 -16.15 -0.71
N ALA A 232 -14.85 -15.01 -1.30
CA ALA A 232 -16.24 -14.56 -1.36
C ALA A 232 -17.09 -15.35 -2.38
N ALA A 233 -16.47 -15.93 -3.42
CA ALA A 233 -17.17 -16.58 -4.52
C ALA A 233 -17.26 -18.11 -4.40
N TYR A 234 -16.30 -18.76 -3.74
CA TYR A 234 -16.17 -20.22 -3.70
C TYR A 234 -15.95 -20.75 -2.27
N ASP A 235 -16.61 -21.86 -1.93
CA ASP A 235 -16.42 -22.55 -0.64
C ASP A 235 -15.04 -23.23 -0.53
N ARG A 236 -14.46 -23.62 -1.67
CA ARG A 236 -13.12 -24.23 -1.79
C ARG A 236 -12.42 -23.61 -3.00
N ILE A 237 -11.23 -23.09 -2.79
CA ILE A 237 -10.45 -22.38 -3.80
C ILE A 237 -9.37 -23.33 -4.34
N ASP A 238 -9.56 -23.81 -5.56
CA ASP A 238 -8.57 -24.61 -6.31
C ASP A 238 -7.89 -23.76 -7.41
N GLU A 239 -7.04 -24.38 -8.22
CA GLU A 239 -6.35 -23.71 -9.34
C GLU A 239 -7.34 -23.08 -10.33
N SER A 240 -8.39 -23.81 -10.71
CA SER A 240 -9.38 -23.35 -11.68
C SER A 240 -10.13 -22.12 -11.17
N ALA A 241 -10.54 -22.10 -9.89
CA ALA A 241 -11.20 -20.95 -9.27
C ALA A 241 -10.35 -19.67 -9.37
N ILE A 242 -9.03 -19.77 -9.17
CA ILE A 242 -8.10 -18.64 -9.29
C ILE A 242 -8.01 -18.14 -10.73
N TYR A 243 -7.85 -19.03 -11.71
CA TYR A 243 -7.76 -18.66 -13.13
C TYR A 243 -9.06 -18.01 -13.63
N THR A 244 -10.22 -18.60 -13.27
CA THR A 244 -11.53 -18.05 -13.58
C THR A 244 -11.75 -16.68 -12.94
N CYS A 245 -11.43 -16.52 -11.65
CA CYS A 245 -11.59 -15.25 -10.94
C CYS A 245 -10.71 -14.13 -11.54
N THR A 246 -9.51 -14.47 -12.02
CA THR A 246 -8.59 -13.50 -12.60
C THR A 246 -8.80 -13.27 -14.09
N GLY A 247 -9.68 -14.05 -14.73
CA GLY A 247 -9.91 -14.02 -16.19
C GLY A 247 -8.68 -14.39 -17.01
N ASN A 248 -7.72 -15.12 -16.44
CA ASN A 248 -6.55 -15.61 -17.17
C ASN A 248 -6.86 -16.98 -17.80
N PRO A 249 -6.42 -17.26 -19.04
CA PRO A 249 -6.59 -18.57 -19.64
C PRO A 249 -5.85 -19.63 -18.82
N HIS A 250 -6.41 -20.85 -18.79
CA HIS A 250 -5.78 -21.95 -18.07
C HIS A 250 -4.49 -22.38 -18.81
N PRO A 251 -3.44 -22.82 -18.11
CA PRO A 251 -2.22 -23.29 -18.76
C PRO A 251 -2.45 -24.41 -19.78
N SER A 252 -3.42 -25.30 -19.51
CA SER A 252 -3.83 -26.37 -20.44
C SER A 252 -4.43 -25.84 -21.74
N ASP A 253 -5.15 -24.72 -21.68
CA ASP A 253 -5.78 -24.11 -22.86
C ASP A 253 -4.69 -23.51 -23.75
N ILE A 254 -3.71 -22.84 -23.15
CA ILE A 254 -2.54 -22.31 -23.85
C ILE A 254 -1.74 -23.45 -24.51
N GLU A 255 -1.49 -24.54 -23.77
CA GLU A 255 -0.76 -25.69 -24.29
C GLU A 255 -1.49 -26.34 -25.47
N THR A 256 -2.81 -26.50 -25.36
CA THR A 256 -3.66 -27.04 -26.44
C THR A 256 -3.60 -26.15 -27.68
N LEU A 257 -3.71 -24.84 -27.52
CA LEU A 257 -3.61 -23.87 -28.62
C LEU A 257 -2.22 -23.91 -29.29
N VAL A 258 -1.14 -23.91 -28.51
CA VAL A 258 0.22 -23.97 -29.04
C VAL A 258 0.46 -25.29 -29.78
N ASN A 259 0.00 -26.42 -29.23
CA ASN A 259 0.15 -27.73 -29.86
C ASN A 259 -0.64 -27.80 -31.17
N SER A 260 -1.86 -27.26 -31.21
CA SER A 260 -2.66 -27.22 -32.42
C SER A 260 -2.04 -26.30 -33.49
N MET A 261 -1.49 -25.15 -33.10
CA MET A 261 -0.78 -24.25 -34.02
C MET A 261 0.49 -24.87 -34.63
N MET A 262 1.14 -25.80 -33.91
CA MET A 262 2.41 -26.40 -34.34
C MET A 262 2.23 -27.72 -35.08
N SER A 263 1.12 -28.43 -34.85
CA SER A 263 0.91 -29.81 -35.33
C SER A 263 -0.20 -29.93 -36.36
N ASP A 264 -1.22 -29.08 -36.30
CA ASP A 264 -2.41 -29.20 -37.14
C ASP A 264 -2.33 -28.27 -38.37
N ASP A 265 -3.11 -28.60 -39.39
CA ASP A 265 -3.30 -27.74 -40.55
C ASP A 265 -3.99 -26.43 -40.15
N PHE A 266 -3.65 -25.34 -40.85
CA PHE A 266 -4.16 -23.99 -40.56
C PHE A 266 -5.68 -23.91 -40.40
N GLY A 267 -6.44 -24.67 -41.20
CA GLY A 267 -7.91 -24.67 -41.11
C GLY A 267 -8.45 -25.24 -39.80
N THR A 268 -7.74 -26.19 -39.19
CA THR A 268 -8.09 -26.82 -37.91
C THR A 268 -7.61 -25.94 -36.76
N SER A 269 -6.39 -25.40 -36.82
CA SER A 269 -5.85 -24.55 -35.75
C SER A 269 -6.52 -23.17 -35.64
N TYR A 270 -7.17 -22.70 -36.72
CA TYR A 270 -7.85 -21.40 -36.76
C TYR A 270 -9.28 -21.42 -36.20
N GLN A 271 -9.92 -22.59 -36.13
CA GLN A 271 -11.26 -22.78 -35.57
C GLN A 271 -11.23 -22.88 -34.05
#